data_AF-A0A067PT32-F1
#
_entry.id   AF-A0A067PT32-F1
#
_cell.length_a   1.000
_cell.length_b   1.000
_cell.length_c   1.000
_cell.angle_alpha   90.00
_cell.angle_beta   90.00
_cell.angle_gamma   90.00
#
_symmetry.space_group_name_H-M   'P 1'
#
loop_
_entity.id
_entity.type
_entity.pdbx_description
1 polymer ?
#
loop_
_entity_poly.entity_id
_entity_poly.type
_entity_poly.pdbx_seq_one_letter_code
_entity_poly.pdbx_strand_id
1 'polypeptide(L)'
;MTLTGYHRTVVLLWPTQADLDIRIAAGGIPSALHALKISTSTSPLPSERKIVDYLLGLSWHLDQKYAVKLIIQLALRRKDSDIWSKAFLSSSSSDPVDLKQLIIARDTFPFPEIRPTVDSLLVIVSQLCGKLEIINLFNARRSNQPDDAIVEWRDQQISITLLSVKSLTEEDAPLKNIVQTLLVQKGRSPVRAPGNLAHCPGLDASIEANLGAAISHWQSPPSIINPSLHPYRGQSTPTASAILKDTLARVVYLVDLSAKQGHAHLCENLFQRIIEVEQDWRTKLVDFIKPLIVELRRIAHKYNLDIRAAPFANFLASSISLYLRHVLCAEPPQVRKIGCGCADCGALDVFLASTEIEKVFAMNQHRRTHLETRLRSAGDLVHYAICRIRSPQSQLVVTKLDVLATTQSSAARASAAQSFLAAIGDVAVLSAFVQ
;
A
#
# COMPACT_ATOMS: atom_id res chain seq x y z
N MET A 1 14.31 55.11 30.24
CA MET A 1 13.58 55.02 31.52
C MET A 1 13.38 53.55 31.86
N THR A 2 14.23 53.00 32.73
CA THR A 2 14.10 51.64 33.26
C THR A 2 13.07 51.66 34.37
N LEU A 3 11.87 51.12 34.11
CA LEU A 3 10.86 50.87 35.13
C LEU A 3 11.43 49.82 36.10
N THR A 4 11.86 50.26 37.27
CA THR A 4 12.24 49.38 38.38
C THR A 4 10.97 48.68 38.88
N GLY A 5 10.74 47.46 38.38
CA GLY A 5 9.57 46.65 38.73
C GLY A 5 9.56 46.29 40.21
N TYR A 6 8.44 46.55 40.86
CA TYR A 6 8.21 46.21 42.26
C TYR A 6 7.95 44.70 42.38
N HIS A 7 8.93 43.95 42.85
CA HIS A 7 8.79 42.51 43.11
C HIS A 7 8.28 42.28 44.53
N ARG A 8 7.05 41.80 44.68
CA ARG A 8 6.55 41.21 45.93
C ARG A 8 6.32 39.72 45.74
N THR A 9 6.86 38.92 46.66
CA THR A 9 6.54 37.50 46.79
C THR A 9 5.24 37.38 47.58
N VAL A 10 4.23 36.73 46.99
CA VAL A 10 2.98 36.42 47.67
C VAL A 10 2.93 34.91 47.90
N VAL A 11 2.68 34.51 49.16
CA VAL A 11 2.39 33.11 49.49
C VAL A 11 0.90 32.91 49.31
N LEU A 12 0.54 32.00 48.40
CA LEU A 12 -0.83 31.57 48.18
C LEU A 12 -1.03 30.22 48.87
N LEU A 13 -2.06 30.13 49.70
CA LEU A 13 -2.45 28.90 50.40
C LEU A 13 -3.82 28.47 49.88
N TRP A 14 -3.94 27.22 49.44
CA TRP A 14 -5.19 26.67 48.94
C TRP A 14 -5.35 25.18 49.30
N PRO A 15 -6.58 24.65 49.32
CA PRO A 15 -6.83 23.23 49.55
C PRO A 15 -6.26 22.36 48.43
N THR A 16 -5.71 21.17 48.75
CA THR A 16 -5.11 20.24 47.78
C THR A 16 -6.04 19.88 46.62
N GLN A 17 -7.36 19.82 46.87
CA GLN A 17 -8.36 19.54 45.84
C GLN A 17 -8.48 20.62 44.74
N ALA A 18 -8.08 21.86 45.05
CA ALA A 18 -8.06 22.99 44.11
C ALA A 18 -6.67 23.21 43.47
N ASP A 19 -5.66 22.41 43.84
CA ASP A 19 -4.28 22.59 43.38
C ASP A 19 -4.17 22.55 41.86
N LEU A 20 -4.90 21.63 41.22
CA LEU A 20 -4.88 21.53 39.78
C LEU A 20 -5.52 22.74 39.09
N ASP A 21 -6.70 23.14 39.54
CA ASP A 21 -7.46 24.25 38.94
C ASP A 21 -6.67 25.56 39.08
N ILE A 22 -6.02 25.78 40.23
CA ILE A 22 -5.17 26.95 40.47
C ILE A 22 -3.90 26.91 39.62
N ARG A 23 -3.24 25.75 39.48
CA ARG A 23 -2.06 25.60 38.60
C ARG A 23 -2.37 25.83 37.14
N ILE A 24 -3.54 25.39 36.69
CA ILE A 24 -4.03 25.64 35.32
C ILE A 24 -4.37 27.12 35.17
N ALA A 25 -5.09 27.73 36.13
CA ALA A 25 -5.46 29.14 36.07
C ALA A 25 -4.24 30.08 36.11
N ALA A 26 -3.24 29.78 36.94
CA ALA A 26 -2.06 30.62 37.10
C ALA A 26 -0.98 30.36 36.03
N GLY A 27 -0.77 29.08 35.66
CA GLY A 27 0.31 28.67 34.76
C GLY A 27 -0.12 28.36 33.32
N GLY A 28 -1.43 28.36 33.05
CA GLY A 28 -2.01 28.12 31.73
C GLY A 28 -1.65 26.75 31.12
N ILE A 29 -1.64 26.72 29.78
CA ILE A 29 -1.33 25.54 28.97
C ILE A 29 0.07 24.95 29.28
N PRO A 30 1.16 25.74 29.41
CA PRO A 30 2.48 25.18 29.70
C PRO A 30 2.54 24.36 31.00
N SER A 31 1.86 24.85 32.05
CA SER A 31 1.76 24.16 33.33
C SER A 31 1.01 22.84 33.21
N ALA A 32 -0.13 22.84 32.51
CA ALA A 32 -0.92 21.65 32.22
C ALA A 32 -0.12 20.59 31.44
N LEU A 33 0.59 21.01 30.38
CA LEU A 33 1.42 20.11 29.58
C LEU A 33 2.59 19.54 30.36
N HIS A 34 3.24 20.36 31.19
CA HIS A 34 4.33 19.92 32.05
C HIS A 34 3.85 18.86 33.06
N ALA A 35 2.67 19.05 33.65
CA ALA A 35 2.07 18.06 34.54
C ALA A 35 1.80 16.71 33.85
N LEU A 36 1.25 16.73 32.63
CA LEU A 36 1.06 15.49 31.84
C LEU A 36 2.39 14.84 31.46
N LYS A 37 3.41 15.63 31.13
CA LYS A 37 4.72 15.12 30.71
C LYS A 37 5.47 14.41 31.84
N ILE A 38 5.39 14.93 33.07
CA ILE A 38 6.04 14.32 34.25
C ILE A 38 5.32 13.05 34.68
N SER A 39 4.04 12.91 34.35
CA SER A 39 3.31 11.72 34.75
C SER A 39 3.86 10.44 34.12
N THR A 40 4.27 9.52 34.99
CA THR A 40 4.68 8.16 34.65
C THR A 40 3.56 7.15 34.86
N SER A 41 2.36 7.60 35.28
CA SER A 41 1.25 6.70 35.58
C SER A 41 0.78 5.96 34.31
N THR A 42 0.66 4.65 34.43
CA THR A 42 0.09 3.75 33.42
C THR A 42 -1.45 3.72 33.47
N SER A 43 -2.05 4.20 34.55
CA SER A 43 -3.50 4.33 34.72
C SER A 43 -3.92 5.80 34.75
N PRO A 44 -5.02 6.20 34.10
CA PRO A 44 -5.46 7.59 34.06
C PRO A 44 -5.95 8.06 35.44
N LEU A 45 -5.22 9.01 36.04
CA LEU A 45 -5.65 9.66 37.29
C LEU A 45 -6.80 10.65 37.01
N PRO A 46 -7.76 10.83 37.93
CA PRO A 46 -8.85 11.80 37.75
C PRO A 46 -8.36 13.23 37.50
N SER A 47 -7.26 13.63 38.14
CA SER A 47 -6.63 14.93 37.92
C SER A 47 -6.11 15.10 36.49
N GLU A 48 -5.57 14.04 35.89
CA GLU A 48 -5.03 14.10 34.53
C GLU A 48 -6.14 14.10 33.50
N ARG A 49 -7.24 13.38 33.74
CA ARG A 49 -8.44 13.48 32.89
C ARG A 49 -8.95 14.91 32.85
N LYS A 50 -9.02 15.59 34.01
CA LYS A 50 -9.36 17.02 34.05
C LYS A 50 -8.39 17.89 33.24
N ILE A 51 -7.08 17.64 33.29
CA ILE A 51 -6.11 18.36 32.46
C ILE A 51 -6.36 18.11 30.97
N VAL A 52 -6.55 16.85 30.60
CA VAL A 52 -6.83 16.45 29.22
C VAL A 52 -8.11 17.11 28.73
N ASP A 53 -9.21 17.03 29.49
CA ASP A 53 -10.49 17.67 29.14
C ASP A 53 -10.35 19.19 29.02
N TYR A 54 -9.61 19.82 29.93
CA TYR A 54 -9.27 21.24 29.84
C TYR A 54 -8.51 21.55 28.54
N LEU A 55 -7.46 20.79 28.22
CA LEU A 55 -6.66 20.99 27.01
C LEU A 55 -7.46 20.72 25.73
N LEU A 56 -8.33 19.71 25.72
CA LEU A 56 -9.19 19.36 24.58
C LEU A 56 -10.33 20.39 24.38
N GLY A 57 -10.78 21.04 25.46
CA GLY A 57 -11.83 22.06 25.44
C GLY A 57 -11.34 23.44 25.00
N LEU A 58 -10.03 23.68 24.96
CA LEU A 58 -9.46 24.90 24.38
C LEU A 58 -9.64 24.85 22.86
N SER A 59 -10.24 25.89 22.28
CA SER A 59 -10.33 26.03 20.83
C SER A 59 -8.92 25.99 20.21
N TRP A 60 -8.64 24.93 19.45
CA TRP A 60 -7.31 24.61 18.95
C TRP A 60 -6.78 25.68 18.00
N HIS A 61 -5.88 26.54 18.49
CA HIS A 61 -5.08 27.41 17.65
C HIS A 61 -3.78 26.72 17.22
N LEU A 62 -3.17 27.18 16.12
CA LEU A 62 -2.03 26.58 15.41
C LEU A 62 -0.82 26.19 16.30
N ASP A 63 -0.64 26.81 17.46
CA ASP A 63 0.47 26.53 18.40
C ASP A 63 0.28 25.29 19.29
N GLN A 64 -0.86 24.59 19.20
CA GLN A 64 -1.19 23.49 20.12
C GLN A 64 -0.94 22.07 19.55
N LYS A 65 -0.30 21.93 18.39
CA LYS A 65 0.07 20.61 17.82
C LYS A 65 0.88 19.76 18.79
N TYR A 66 1.74 20.40 19.59
CA TYR A 66 2.52 19.73 20.63
C TYR A 66 1.62 19.14 21.73
N ALA A 67 0.57 19.86 22.15
CA ALA A 67 -0.37 19.40 23.15
C ALA A 67 -1.14 18.17 22.68
N VAL A 68 -1.72 18.20 21.47
CA VAL A 68 -2.45 17.05 20.90
C VAL A 68 -1.55 15.82 20.84
N LYS A 69 -0.33 16.00 20.31
CA LYS A 69 0.63 14.90 20.17
C LYS A 69 0.99 14.28 21.52
N LEU A 70 1.18 15.10 22.55
CA LEU A 70 1.45 14.64 23.91
C LEU A 70 0.24 13.85 24.48
N ILE A 71 -0.98 14.35 24.28
CA ILE A 71 -2.21 13.68 24.75
C ILE A 71 -2.40 12.34 24.03
N ILE A 72 -2.19 12.28 22.70
CA ILE A 72 -2.29 11.03 21.93
C ILE A 72 -1.25 10.02 22.44
N GLN A 73 0.01 10.45 22.64
CA GLN A 73 1.06 9.57 23.18
C GLN A 73 0.71 9.05 24.58
N LEU A 74 0.14 9.91 25.43
CA LEU A 74 -0.30 9.54 26.77
C LEU A 74 -1.47 8.54 26.71
N ALA A 75 -2.44 8.75 25.82
CA ALA A 75 -3.57 7.85 25.62
C ALA A 75 -3.12 6.46 25.13
N LEU A 76 -2.21 6.42 24.15
CA LEU A 76 -1.62 5.17 23.65
C LEU A 76 -0.84 4.43 24.75
N ARG A 77 -0.03 5.15 25.55
CA ARG A 77 0.73 4.56 26.66
C ARG A 77 -0.19 3.91 27.71
N ARG A 78 -1.35 4.51 27.94
CA ARG A 78 -2.33 4.08 28.95
C ARG A 78 -3.39 3.13 28.43
N LYS A 79 -3.41 2.90 27.11
CA LYS A 79 -4.48 2.17 26.43
C LYS A 79 -5.87 2.76 26.75
N ASP A 80 -5.97 4.09 26.75
CA ASP A 80 -7.24 4.82 26.90
C ASP A 80 -7.76 5.25 25.51
N SER A 81 -8.67 4.47 24.94
CA SER A 81 -9.20 4.68 23.59
C SER A 81 -10.12 5.90 23.49
N ASP A 82 -10.79 6.29 24.58
CA ASP A 82 -11.65 7.48 24.62
C ASP A 82 -10.83 8.77 24.52
N ILE A 83 -9.78 8.90 25.35
CA ILE A 83 -8.87 10.06 25.28
C ILE A 83 -8.18 10.11 23.92
N TRP A 84 -7.73 8.95 23.41
CA TRP A 84 -7.09 8.86 22.10
C TRP A 84 -8.01 9.37 21.00
N SER A 85 -9.26 8.89 20.95
CA SER A 85 -10.24 9.23 19.93
C SER A 85 -10.53 10.73 19.91
N LYS A 86 -10.78 11.33 21.09
CA LYS A 86 -11.04 12.77 21.21
C LYS A 86 -9.85 13.61 20.76
N ALA A 87 -8.64 13.25 21.18
CA ALA A 87 -7.42 13.97 20.81
C ALA A 87 -7.12 13.85 19.32
N PHE A 88 -7.24 12.64 18.75
CA PHE A 88 -6.94 12.37 17.36
C PHE A 88 -7.89 13.07 16.38
N LEU A 89 -9.21 13.05 16.66
CA LEU A 89 -10.19 13.77 15.86
C LEU A 89 -9.99 15.29 15.94
N SER A 90 -9.58 15.79 17.12
CA SER A 90 -9.24 17.21 17.28
C SER A 90 -8.05 17.65 16.42
N SER A 91 -7.03 16.78 16.25
CA SER A 91 -5.88 17.09 15.35
C SER A 91 -6.19 17.04 13.86
N SER A 92 -7.20 16.26 13.44
CA SER A 92 -7.38 15.90 12.02
C SER A 92 -8.00 17.01 11.16
N SER A 93 -8.32 18.17 11.74
CA SER A 93 -8.99 19.28 11.06
C SER A 93 -8.07 20.18 10.23
N SER A 94 -6.74 20.13 10.43
CA SER A 94 -5.81 21.10 9.82
C SER A 94 -4.55 20.50 9.19
N ASP A 95 -4.19 19.26 9.51
CA ASP A 95 -2.97 18.60 9.02
C ASP A 95 -3.30 17.28 8.32
N PRO A 96 -2.44 16.81 7.39
CA PRO A 96 -2.54 15.45 6.87
C PRO A 96 -2.52 14.45 8.03
N VAL A 97 -3.41 13.47 7.94
CA VAL A 97 -3.57 12.41 8.95
C VAL A 97 -2.22 11.76 9.23
N ASP A 98 -1.79 11.75 10.49
CA ASP A 98 -0.56 11.06 10.90
C ASP A 98 -0.83 9.54 10.94
N LEU A 99 -0.69 8.90 9.78
CA LEU A 99 -0.91 7.47 9.60
C LEU A 99 -0.06 6.63 10.55
N LYS A 100 1.11 7.12 11.00
CA LYS A 100 1.94 6.41 11.97
C LYS A 100 1.23 6.27 13.31
N GLN A 101 0.55 7.32 13.78
CA GLN A 101 -0.21 7.24 15.03
C GLN A 101 -1.42 6.32 14.88
N LEU A 102 -2.04 6.27 13.71
CA LEU A 102 -3.16 5.37 13.43
C LEU A 102 -2.70 3.90 13.41
N ILE A 103 -1.52 3.59 12.85
CA ILE A 103 -0.90 2.24 12.92
C ILE A 103 -0.66 1.84 14.38
N ILE A 104 -0.07 2.73 15.18
CA ILE A 104 0.19 2.43 16.61
C ILE A 104 -1.13 2.20 17.34
N ALA A 105 -2.17 3.01 17.08
CA ALA A 105 -3.48 2.85 17.68
C ALA A 105 -4.16 1.52 17.31
N ARG A 106 -4.11 1.13 16.03
CA ARG A 106 -4.60 -0.17 15.53
C ARG A 106 -3.97 -1.34 16.26
N ASP A 107 -2.69 -1.23 16.57
CA ASP A 107 -1.93 -2.29 17.26
C ASP A 107 -2.12 -2.25 18.78
N THR A 108 -2.59 -1.12 19.32
CA THR A 108 -2.76 -0.89 20.77
C THR A 108 -4.17 -1.20 21.25
N PHE A 109 -5.19 -0.83 20.47
CA PHE A 109 -6.60 -0.91 20.84
C PHE A 109 -7.32 -2.02 20.08
N PRO A 110 -8.37 -2.63 20.65
CA PRO A 110 -9.25 -3.52 19.92
C PRO A 110 -10.04 -2.73 18.86
N PHE A 111 -10.30 -3.36 17.73
CA PHE A 111 -10.94 -2.71 16.58
C PHE A 111 -12.30 -2.05 16.89
N PRO A 112 -13.21 -2.66 17.67
CA PRO A 112 -14.49 -2.04 18.01
C PRO A 112 -14.36 -0.68 18.72
N GLU A 113 -13.30 -0.45 19.49
CA GLU A 113 -13.09 0.80 20.22
C GLU A 113 -12.58 1.93 19.33
N ILE A 114 -11.78 1.62 18.31
CA ILE A 114 -11.19 2.61 17.40
C ILE A 114 -12.03 2.84 16.14
N ARG A 115 -12.91 1.90 15.79
CA ARG A 115 -13.77 1.99 14.60
C ARG A 115 -14.52 3.33 14.49
N PRO A 116 -15.22 3.85 15.53
CA PRO A 116 -15.96 5.12 15.41
C PRO A 116 -15.07 6.30 15.01
N THR A 117 -13.82 6.29 15.48
CA THR A 117 -12.81 7.30 15.17
C THR A 117 -12.33 7.19 13.73
N VAL A 118 -12.11 5.97 13.24
CA VAL A 118 -11.74 5.73 11.84
C VAL A 118 -12.90 6.11 10.91
N ASP A 119 -14.14 5.74 11.26
CA ASP A 119 -15.33 6.12 10.49
C ASP A 119 -15.46 7.65 10.41
N SER A 120 -15.24 8.35 11.53
CA SER A 120 -15.23 9.82 11.57
C SER A 120 -14.10 10.41 10.72
N LEU A 121 -12.91 9.79 10.74
CA LEU A 121 -11.77 10.20 9.94
C LEU A 121 -12.04 10.08 8.43
N LEU A 122 -12.70 9.00 8.01
CA LEU A 122 -13.11 8.79 6.61
C LEU A 122 -14.13 9.83 6.11
N VAL A 123 -14.85 10.49 7.02
CA VAL A 123 -15.71 11.63 6.68
C VAL A 123 -14.89 12.91 6.49
N ILE A 124 -13.87 13.12 7.33
CA ILE A 124 -13.01 14.32 7.31
C ILE A 124 -12.07 14.32 6.09
N VAL A 125 -11.47 13.17 5.77
CA VAL A 125 -10.54 13.06 4.64
C VAL A 125 -11.31 13.26 3.33
N SER A 126 -10.98 14.29 2.57
CA SER A 126 -11.68 14.61 1.32
C SER A 126 -11.20 13.77 0.14
N GLN A 127 -9.92 13.41 0.10
CA GLN A 127 -9.28 12.70 -1.00
C GLN A 127 -9.59 11.20 -0.96
N LEU A 128 -10.01 10.65 -2.11
CA LEU A 128 -10.32 9.23 -2.27
C LEU A 128 -9.11 8.34 -1.93
N CYS A 129 -7.93 8.69 -2.42
CA CYS A 129 -6.70 7.93 -2.16
C CYS A 129 -6.41 7.83 -0.65
N GLY A 130 -6.52 8.95 0.09
CA GLY A 130 -6.31 8.96 1.54
C GLY A 130 -7.32 8.09 2.30
N LYS A 131 -8.60 8.08 1.88
CA LYS A 131 -9.61 7.18 2.47
C LYS A 131 -9.25 5.71 2.24
N LEU A 132 -8.89 5.34 1.01
CA LEU A 132 -8.53 3.96 0.68
C LEU A 132 -7.26 3.51 1.39
N GLU A 133 -6.29 4.41 1.58
CA GLU A 133 -5.08 4.12 2.36
C GLU A 133 -5.41 3.82 3.83
N ILE A 134 -6.26 4.65 4.45
CA ILE A 134 -6.76 4.43 5.82
C ILE A 134 -7.49 3.08 5.93
N ILE A 135 -8.39 2.75 4.99
CA ILE A 135 -9.13 1.48 5.00
C ILE A 135 -8.17 0.29 4.89
N ASN A 136 -7.21 0.35 3.97
CA ASN A 136 -6.25 -0.74 3.76
C ASN A 136 -5.26 -0.93 4.91
N LEU A 137 -4.97 0.13 5.67
CA LEU A 137 -4.11 0.07 6.86
C LEU A 137 -4.62 -0.93 7.91
N PHE A 138 -5.94 -1.11 8.02
CA PHE A 138 -6.54 -2.06 8.96
C PHE A 138 -6.49 -3.52 8.49
N ASN A 139 -6.26 -3.77 7.19
CA ASN A 139 -6.13 -5.10 6.63
C ASN A 139 -4.75 -5.73 6.90
N ALA A 140 -3.71 -4.92 7.09
CA ALA A 140 -2.31 -5.37 7.21
C ALA A 140 -1.91 -5.86 8.62
N ARG A 141 -2.82 -6.45 9.40
CA ARG A 141 -2.54 -6.84 10.79
C ARG A 141 -1.58 -8.04 10.85
N ARG A 142 -0.70 -8.07 11.86
CA ARG A 142 0.31 -9.13 12.08
C ARG A 142 -0.22 -10.50 12.50
N SER A 143 -1.51 -10.60 12.85
CA SER A 143 -2.09 -11.88 13.26
C SER A 143 -2.32 -12.75 12.03
N ASN A 144 -1.91 -14.02 12.09
CA ASN A 144 -2.14 -15.02 11.04
C ASN A 144 -3.62 -15.40 10.86
N GLN A 145 -4.53 -14.81 11.63
CA GLN A 145 -5.97 -14.96 11.44
C GLN A 145 -6.60 -13.60 11.11
N PRO A 146 -7.32 -13.50 9.98
CA PRO A 146 -8.10 -12.31 9.66
C PRO A 146 -9.22 -12.17 10.70
N ASP A 147 -9.39 -10.93 11.20
CA ASP A 147 -10.53 -10.58 12.04
C ASP A 147 -11.71 -10.32 11.12
N ASP A 148 -12.69 -11.23 11.08
CA ASP A 148 -13.84 -11.18 10.17
C ASP A 148 -14.57 -9.83 10.24
N ALA A 149 -14.63 -9.22 11.44
CA ALA A 149 -15.26 -7.92 11.64
C ALA A 149 -14.51 -6.78 10.93
N ILE A 150 -13.17 -6.88 10.80
CA ILE A 150 -12.36 -5.91 10.05
C ILE A 150 -12.56 -6.10 8.55
N VAL A 151 -12.61 -7.35 8.07
CA VAL A 151 -12.83 -7.64 6.64
C VAL A 151 -14.20 -7.13 6.19
N GLU A 152 -15.25 -7.46 6.94
CA GLU A 152 -16.61 -7.00 6.64
C GLU A 152 -16.70 -5.46 6.66
N TRP A 153 -16.14 -4.81 7.69
CA TRP A 153 -16.11 -3.35 7.76
C TRP A 153 -15.34 -2.72 6.59
N ARG A 154 -14.19 -3.30 6.22
CA ARG A 154 -13.37 -2.82 5.10
C ARG A 154 -14.18 -2.81 3.82
N ASP A 155 -14.84 -3.92 3.50
CA ASP A 155 -15.62 -4.06 2.27
C ASP A 155 -16.79 -3.07 2.25
N GLN A 156 -17.47 -2.89 3.39
CA GLN A 156 -18.49 -1.86 3.56
C GLN A 156 -17.94 -0.45 3.31
N GLN A 157 -16.79 -0.09 3.89
CA GLN A 157 -16.21 1.24 3.76
C GLN A 157 -15.64 1.52 2.37
N ILE A 158 -15.07 0.52 1.68
CA ILE A 158 -14.67 0.65 0.28
C ILE A 158 -15.90 0.99 -0.57
N SER A 159 -16.98 0.22 -0.40
CA SER A 159 -18.23 0.46 -1.13
C SER A 159 -18.80 1.86 -0.85
N ILE A 160 -18.94 2.25 0.42
CA ILE A 160 -19.42 3.59 0.82
C ILE A 160 -18.53 4.69 0.23
N THR A 161 -17.20 4.52 0.35
CA THR A 161 -16.22 5.49 -0.11
C THR A 161 -16.34 5.71 -1.61
N LEU A 162 -16.35 4.63 -2.41
CA LEU A 162 -16.47 4.71 -3.87
C LEU A 162 -17.81 5.31 -4.31
N LEU A 163 -18.90 5.01 -3.60
CA LEU A 163 -20.23 5.57 -3.88
C LEU A 163 -20.37 7.04 -3.48
N SER A 164 -19.57 7.52 -2.51
CA SER A 164 -19.65 8.90 -1.99
C SER A 164 -18.91 9.94 -2.85
N VAL A 165 -18.13 9.50 -3.84
CA VAL A 165 -17.29 10.38 -4.67
C VAL A 165 -18.17 11.19 -5.64
N LYS A 166 -18.42 12.47 -5.31
CA LYS A 166 -19.21 13.40 -6.14
C LYS A 166 -18.44 13.88 -7.38
N SER A 167 -17.14 14.07 -7.25
CA SER A 167 -16.26 14.56 -8.31
C SER A 167 -14.87 14.00 -8.09
N LEU A 168 -14.29 13.42 -9.13
CA LEU A 168 -12.90 12.94 -9.11
C LEU A 168 -11.97 14.07 -9.49
N THR A 169 -10.91 14.27 -8.70
CA THR A 169 -9.84 15.22 -9.03
C THR A 169 -8.97 14.67 -10.17
N GLU A 170 -8.11 15.50 -10.78
CA GLU A 170 -7.16 15.01 -11.79
C GLU A 170 -6.17 13.97 -11.22
N GLU A 171 -5.87 14.05 -9.93
CA GLU A 171 -5.05 13.04 -9.24
C GLU A 171 -5.78 11.69 -9.13
N ASP A 172 -7.12 11.71 -9.07
CA ASP A 172 -7.97 10.53 -9.09
C ASP A 172 -8.32 10.05 -10.51
N ALA A 173 -7.76 10.66 -11.57
CA ALA A 173 -8.03 10.30 -12.96
C ALA A 173 -7.90 8.79 -13.26
N PRO A 174 -6.96 8.02 -12.66
CA PRO A 174 -6.90 6.57 -12.87
C PRO A 174 -8.13 5.83 -12.32
N LEU A 175 -8.76 6.36 -11.26
CA LEU A 175 -9.91 5.76 -10.58
C LEU A 175 -11.24 6.21 -11.19
N LYS A 176 -11.24 7.27 -12.02
CA LYS A 176 -12.44 7.87 -12.59
C LYS A 176 -13.28 6.91 -13.41
N ASN A 177 -12.65 6.08 -14.24
CA ASN A 177 -13.37 5.09 -15.05
C ASN A 177 -13.99 3.97 -14.18
N ILE A 178 -13.34 3.62 -13.06
CA ILE A 178 -13.82 2.59 -12.14
C ILE A 178 -15.07 3.10 -11.40
N VAL A 179 -14.99 4.29 -10.82
CA VAL A 179 -16.10 4.90 -10.06
C VAL A 179 -17.30 5.20 -10.97
N GLN A 180 -17.08 5.74 -12.18
CA GLN A 180 -18.15 6.03 -13.14
C GLN A 180 -18.94 4.76 -13.51
N THR A 181 -18.26 3.61 -13.58
CA THR A 181 -18.88 2.34 -13.95
C THR A 181 -19.68 1.72 -12.79
N LEU A 182 -19.21 1.87 -11.55
CA LEU A 182 -19.94 1.43 -10.35
C LEU A 182 -21.26 2.20 -10.16
N LEU A 183 -21.30 3.50 -10.48
CA LEU A 183 -22.51 4.32 -10.38
C LEU A 183 -23.62 3.89 -11.37
N VAL A 184 -23.26 3.27 -12.51
CA VAL A 184 -24.22 2.81 -13.52
C VAL A 184 -24.91 1.50 -13.14
N GLN A 185 -24.31 0.69 -12.26
CA GLN A 185 -24.76 -0.69 -12.00
C GLN A 185 -25.73 -0.89 -10.83
N LYS A 186 -26.05 0.14 -10.04
CA LYS A 186 -26.96 0.06 -8.87
C LYS A 186 -28.44 -0.30 -9.19
N GLY A 187 -28.73 -0.80 -10.39
CA GLY A 187 -30.08 -1.12 -10.87
C GLY A 187 -30.38 -2.58 -11.18
N ARG A 188 -29.46 -3.55 -11.03
CA ARG A 188 -29.75 -4.95 -11.42
C ARG A 188 -29.14 -6.00 -10.49
N SER A 189 -30.00 -6.86 -9.96
CA SER A 189 -29.67 -8.10 -9.24
C SER A 189 -29.80 -9.31 -10.19
N PRO A 190 -28.97 -10.36 -10.06
CA PRO A 190 -29.31 -11.66 -10.65
C PRO A 190 -29.17 -12.87 -9.72
N VAL A 191 -29.89 -13.93 -10.16
CA VAL A 191 -30.27 -15.17 -9.48
C VAL A 191 -29.74 -16.40 -10.26
N ARG A 192 -29.35 -17.43 -9.48
CA ARG A 192 -29.28 -18.92 -9.65
C ARG A 192 -28.37 -19.65 -10.66
N ALA A 193 -28.02 -20.86 -10.15
CA ALA A 193 -27.05 -21.87 -10.57
C ALA A 193 -27.62 -23.01 -11.47
N PRO A 194 -26.74 -23.81 -12.12
CA PRO A 194 -27.05 -25.15 -12.65
C PRO A 194 -26.56 -26.25 -11.66
N GLY A 195 -26.93 -27.53 -11.67
CA GLY A 195 -27.59 -28.43 -12.63
C GLY A 195 -26.93 -29.82 -12.45
N ASN A 196 -27.64 -30.80 -11.88
CA ASN A 196 -27.09 -32.06 -11.34
C ASN A 196 -26.72 -33.12 -12.40
N LEU A 197 -25.53 -33.71 -12.26
CA LEU A 197 -25.12 -35.01 -12.82
C LEU A 197 -24.81 -35.98 -11.67
N ALA A 198 -25.16 -37.26 -11.83
CA ALA A 198 -25.02 -38.29 -10.80
C ALA A 198 -23.53 -38.52 -10.46
N HIS A 199 -23.20 -38.30 -9.18
CA HIS A 199 -21.84 -38.19 -8.62
C HIS A 199 -21.46 -39.50 -7.89
N CYS A 200 -20.23 -39.98 -8.05
CA CYS A 200 -19.69 -41.16 -7.36
C CYS A 200 -18.74 -40.66 -6.24
N PRO A 201 -19.22 -40.49 -4.99
CA PRO A 201 -18.57 -39.64 -3.99
C PRO A 201 -17.16 -40.06 -3.57
N GLY A 202 -16.76 -41.32 -3.79
CA GLY A 202 -15.42 -41.79 -3.44
C GLY A 202 -14.31 -41.36 -4.41
N LEU A 203 -14.62 -41.19 -5.69
CA LEU A 203 -13.63 -40.81 -6.70
C LEU A 203 -13.32 -39.31 -6.63
N ASP A 204 -14.36 -38.49 -6.44
CA ASP A 204 -14.26 -37.03 -6.36
C ASP A 204 -13.39 -36.60 -5.17
N ALA A 205 -13.55 -37.25 -4.01
CA ALA A 205 -12.72 -36.98 -2.83
C ALA A 205 -11.23 -37.30 -3.05
N SER A 206 -10.92 -38.37 -3.80
CA SER A 206 -9.53 -38.73 -4.12
C SER A 206 -8.90 -37.76 -5.13
N ILE A 207 -9.67 -37.33 -6.13
CA ILE A 207 -9.24 -36.30 -7.10
C ILE A 207 -8.98 -34.98 -6.37
N GLU A 208 -9.89 -34.56 -5.51
CA GLU A 208 -9.78 -33.34 -4.71
C GLU A 208 -8.54 -33.37 -3.79
N ALA A 209 -8.30 -34.49 -3.08
CA ALA A 209 -7.12 -34.65 -2.23
C ALA A 209 -5.80 -34.58 -3.03
N ASN A 210 -5.73 -35.25 -4.19
CA ASN A 210 -4.55 -35.24 -5.04
C ASN A 210 -4.28 -33.87 -5.67
N LEU A 211 -5.34 -33.17 -6.12
CA LEU A 211 -5.24 -31.81 -6.65
C LEU A 211 -4.82 -30.83 -5.55
N GLY A 212 -5.39 -30.92 -4.35
CA GLY A 212 -5.01 -30.10 -3.20
C GLY A 212 -3.54 -30.30 -2.80
N ALA A 213 -3.04 -31.53 -2.81
CA ALA A 213 -1.63 -31.82 -2.59
C ALA A 213 -0.75 -31.21 -3.70
N ALA A 214 -1.13 -31.38 -4.97
CA ALA A 214 -0.38 -30.82 -6.10
C ALA A 214 -0.33 -29.28 -6.07
N ILE A 215 -1.43 -28.64 -5.69
CA ILE A 215 -1.53 -27.20 -5.46
C ILE A 215 -0.61 -26.77 -4.32
N SER A 216 -0.53 -27.53 -3.23
CA SER A 216 0.34 -27.18 -2.11
C SER A 216 1.83 -27.14 -2.48
N HIS A 217 2.22 -27.85 -3.54
CA HIS A 217 3.59 -27.93 -4.05
C HIS A 217 3.82 -27.15 -5.36
N TRP A 218 2.96 -26.18 -5.70
CA TRP A 218 3.02 -25.49 -7.00
C TRP A 218 4.36 -24.80 -7.31
N GLN A 219 5.07 -24.33 -6.28
CA GLN A 219 6.39 -23.68 -6.43
C GLN A 219 7.54 -24.66 -6.57
N SER A 220 7.36 -25.92 -6.17
CA SER A 220 8.45 -26.89 -6.27
C SER A 220 8.77 -27.07 -7.76
N PRO A 221 10.04 -26.93 -8.19
CA PRO A 221 10.39 -27.34 -9.53
C PRO A 221 9.97 -28.80 -9.70
N PRO A 222 9.44 -29.21 -10.87
CA PRO A 222 9.16 -30.61 -11.10
C PRO A 222 10.44 -31.37 -10.78
N SER A 223 10.38 -32.30 -9.82
CA SER A 223 11.51 -33.17 -9.52
C SER A 223 11.82 -33.91 -10.80
N ILE A 224 12.81 -33.43 -11.56
CA ILE A 224 13.32 -34.14 -12.72
C ILE A 224 14.07 -35.33 -12.13
N ILE A 225 13.32 -36.36 -11.75
CA ILE A 225 13.86 -37.67 -11.45
C ILE A 225 14.29 -38.18 -12.81
N ASN A 226 15.51 -37.81 -13.20
CA ASN A 226 16.25 -38.47 -14.28
C ASN A 226 17.16 -39.48 -13.58
N PRO A 227 16.70 -40.72 -13.36
CA PRO A 227 17.42 -41.69 -12.53
C PRO A 227 18.68 -42.27 -13.21
N SER A 228 19.19 -41.68 -14.30
CA SER A 228 20.23 -42.34 -15.11
C SER A 228 21.27 -41.42 -15.77
N LEU A 229 21.34 -40.13 -15.46
CA LEU A 229 22.36 -39.26 -16.06
C LEU A 229 23.51 -38.95 -15.10
N HIS A 230 24.63 -39.63 -15.34
CA HIS A 230 25.91 -39.39 -14.69
C HIS A 230 26.31 -37.90 -14.77
N PRO A 231 26.88 -37.32 -13.69
CA PRO A 231 27.25 -35.91 -13.63
C PRO A 231 28.55 -35.68 -14.40
N TYR A 232 28.46 -35.56 -15.73
CA TYR A 232 29.65 -35.31 -16.56
C TYR A 232 29.36 -34.34 -17.71
N ARG A 233 28.86 -33.14 -17.38
CA ARG A 233 29.12 -31.87 -18.08
C ARG A 233 28.30 -30.76 -17.45
N GLY A 234 28.89 -29.56 -17.33
CA GLY A 234 28.31 -28.40 -16.64
C GLY A 234 26.89 -28.09 -17.09
N GLN A 235 25.91 -28.54 -16.30
CA GLN A 235 24.54 -28.09 -16.42
C GLN A 235 24.51 -26.63 -16.02
N SER A 236 24.30 -25.76 -17.00
CA SER A 236 23.97 -24.37 -16.77
C SER A 236 22.75 -24.31 -15.86
N THR A 237 22.90 -23.65 -14.71
CA THR A 237 21.79 -23.41 -13.79
C THR A 237 20.66 -22.71 -14.55
N PRO A 238 19.40 -23.14 -14.39
CA PRO A 238 18.29 -22.49 -15.04
C PRO A 238 18.26 -21.00 -14.69
N THR A 239 18.12 -20.14 -15.69
CA THR A 239 17.93 -18.70 -15.44
C THR A 239 16.61 -18.48 -14.67
N ALA A 240 16.54 -17.43 -13.85
CA ALA A 240 15.32 -17.11 -13.10
C ALA A 240 14.07 -16.98 -13.99
N SER A 241 14.24 -16.47 -15.21
CA SER A 241 13.15 -16.38 -16.21
C SER A 241 12.65 -17.76 -16.67
N ALA A 242 13.54 -18.75 -16.82
CA ALA A 242 13.16 -20.12 -17.18
C ALA A 242 12.35 -20.77 -16.05
N ILE A 243 12.82 -20.64 -14.81
CA ILE A 243 12.10 -21.15 -13.62
C ILE A 243 10.69 -20.56 -13.55
N LEU A 244 10.57 -19.24 -13.76
CA LEU A 244 9.28 -18.54 -13.71
C LEU A 244 8.31 -19.01 -14.79
N LYS A 245 8.80 -19.27 -16.02
CA LYS A 245 8.00 -19.84 -17.11
C LYS A 245 7.51 -21.25 -16.81
N ASP A 246 8.36 -22.10 -16.25
CA ASP A 246 7.99 -23.46 -15.85
C ASP A 246 6.95 -23.44 -14.72
N THR A 247 7.13 -22.56 -13.74
CA THR A 247 6.15 -22.34 -12.67
C THR A 247 4.81 -21.87 -13.22
N LEU A 248 4.82 -20.91 -14.16
CA LEU A 248 3.60 -20.42 -14.82
C LEU A 248 2.88 -21.56 -15.56
N ALA A 249 3.61 -22.35 -16.36
CA ALA A 249 3.06 -23.48 -17.09
C ALA A 249 2.42 -24.51 -16.15
N ARG A 250 3.05 -24.77 -15.00
CA ARG A 250 2.50 -25.67 -13.97
C ARG A 250 1.22 -25.12 -13.35
N VAL A 251 1.17 -23.83 -13.00
CA VAL A 251 -0.05 -23.20 -12.47
C VAL A 251 -1.19 -23.28 -13.48
N VAL A 252 -0.91 -22.93 -14.74
CA VAL A 252 -1.90 -23.00 -15.83
C VAL A 252 -2.41 -24.43 -16.02
N TYR A 253 -1.51 -25.44 -15.97
CA TYR A 253 -1.88 -26.84 -16.04
C TYR A 253 -2.81 -27.27 -14.87
N LEU A 254 -2.49 -26.87 -13.63
CA LEU A 254 -3.30 -27.19 -12.47
C LEU A 254 -4.70 -26.55 -12.57
N VAL A 255 -4.80 -25.30 -13.02
CA VAL A 255 -6.09 -24.63 -13.20
C VAL A 255 -6.91 -25.27 -14.33
N ASP A 256 -6.29 -25.60 -15.47
CA ASP A 256 -6.98 -26.29 -16.58
C ASP A 256 -7.49 -27.67 -16.15
N LEU A 257 -6.70 -28.40 -15.35
CA LEU A 257 -7.09 -29.71 -14.82
C LEU A 257 -8.24 -29.59 -13.81
N SER A 258 -8.18 -28.66 -12.86
CA SER A 258 -9.25 -28.42 -11.90
C SER A 258 -10.55 -28.00 -12.59
N ALA A 259 -10.47 -27.12 -13.59
CA ALA A 259 -11.62 -26.69 -14.39
C ALA A 259 -12.23 -27.86 -15.18
N LYS A 260 -11.39 -28.71 -15.80
CA LYS A 260 -11.84 -29.89 -16.55
C LYS A 260 -12.62 -30.88 -15.68
N GLN A 261 -12.24 -31.02 -14.41
CA GLN A 261 -12.88 -31.94 -13.46
C GLN A 261 -14.08 -31.30 -12.72
N GLY A 262 -14.40 -30.03 -12.99
CA GLY A 262 -15.47 -29.32 -12.28
C GLY A 262 -15.13 -28.91 -10.84
N HIS A 263 -13.85 -28.97 -10.45
CA HIS A 263 -13.36 -28.57 -9.11
C HIS A 263 -12.67 -27.21 -9.15
N ALA A 264 -13.27 -26.24 -9.85
CA ALA A 264 -12.69 -24.91 -10.00
C ALA A 264 -12.48 -24.19 -8.66
N HIS A 265 -13.25 -24.51 -7.61
CA HIS A 265 -13.11 -23.95 -6.26
C HIS A 265 -11.72 -24.21 -5.65
N LEU A 266 -11.06 -25.31 -6.02
CA LEU A 266 -9.70 -25.61 -5.53
C LEU A 266 -8.65 -24.60 -5.97
N CYS A 267 -8.93 -23.85 -7.04
CA CYS A 267 -8.03 -22.79 -7.49
C CYS A 267 -7.96 -21.61 -6.52
N GLU A 268 -8.90 -21.45 -5.59
CA GLU A 268 -8.87 -20.37 -4.58
C GLU A 268 -7.58 -20.40 -3.76
N ASN A 269 -7.27 -21.55 -3.17
CA ASN A 269 -6.05 -21.75 -2.38
C ASN A 269 -4.78 -21.54 -3.22
N LEU A 270 -4.80 -21.95 -4.48
CA LEU A 270 -3.67 -21.75 -5.40
C LEU A 270 -3.46 -20.25 -5.66
N PHE A 271 -4.52 -19.53 -5.99
CA PHE A 271 -4.50 -18.11 -6.27
C PHE A 271 -4.07 -17.29 -5.06
N GLN A 272 -4.61 -17.60 -3.88
CA GLN A 272 -4.21 -16.95 -2.63
C GLN A 272 -2.71 -17.12 -2.39
N ARG A 273 -2.19 -18.36 -2.50
CA ARG A 273 -0.75 -18.61 -2.35
C ARG A 273 0.08 -17.84 -3.38
N ILE A 274 -0.36 -17.76 -4.64
CA ILE A 274 0.32 -16.95 -5.67
C ILE A 274 0.40 -15.48 -5.22
N ILE A 275 -0.67 -14.92 -4.66
CA ILE A 275 -0.71 -13.53 -4.17
C ILE A 275 0.14 -13.33 -2.90
N GLU A 276 0.30 -14.35 -2.06
CA GLU A 276 1.07 -14.26 -0.80
C GLU A 276 2.58 -14.47 -0.96
N VAL A 277 3.04 -15.10 -2.05
CA VAL A 277 4.48 -15.35 -2.26
C VAL A 277 5.28 -14.04 -2.25
N GLU A 278 6.28 -13.98 -1.38
CA GLU A 278 7.22 -12.88 -1.32
C GLU A 278 8.17 -12.94 -2.53
N GLN A 279 7.99 -11.99 -3.44
CA GLN A 279 8.81 -11.82 -4.63
C GLN A 279 8.84 -10.33 -4.98
N ASP A 280 9.87 -9.89 -5.69
CA ASP A 280 9.87 -8.57 -6.33
C ASP A 280 8.54 -8.34 -7.07
N TRP A 281 7.83 -7.28 -6.69
CA TRP A 281 6.46 -7.03 -7.15
C TRP A 281 6.38 -6.89 -8.66
N ARG A 282 7.46 -6.38 -9.30
CA ARG A 282 7.50 -6.19 -10.74
C ARG A 282 7.58 -7.54 -11.44
N THR A 283 8.52 -8.39 -11.03
CA THR A 283 8.63 -9.76 -11.54
C THR A 283 7.32 -10.53 -11.32
N LYS A 284 6.71 -10.37 -10.13
CA LYS A 284 5.45 -11.01 -9.78
C LYS A 284 4.28 -10.53 -10.63
N LEU A 285 4.07 -9.22 -10.74
CA LEU A 285 2.90 -8.66 -11.43
C LEU A 285 3.04 -8.69 -12.95
N VAL A 286 4.21 -8.32 -13.46
CA VAL A 286 4.45 -8.14 -14.89
C VAL A 286 4.83 -9.46 -15.56
N ASP A 287 5.75 -10.22 -14.97
CA ASP A 287 6.29 -11.41 -15.63
C ASP A 287 5.50 -12.69 -15.30
N PHE A 288 4.75 -12.70 -14.18
CA PHE A 288 4.00 -13.88 -13.75
C PHE A 288 2.47 -13.69 -13.79
N ILE A 289 1.92 -12.76 -13.02
CA ILE A 289 0.46 -12.57 -12.89
C ILE A 289 -0.15 -12.11 -14.21
N LYS A 290 0.44 -11.16 -14.92
CA LYS A 290 -0.10 -10.66 -16.19
C LYS A 290 -0.22 -11.79 -17.25
N PRO A 291 0.82 -12.61 -17.52
CA PRO A 291 0.66 -13.79 -18.39
C PRO A 291 -0.34 -14.82 -17.85
N LEU A 292 -0.37 -15.05 -16.54
CA LEU A 292 -1.32 -15.96 -15.92
C LEU A 292 -2.77 -15.53 -16.19
N ILE A 293 -3.10 -14.25 -16.03
CA ILE A 293 -4.43 -13.70 -16.30
C ILE A 293 -4.90 -14.02 -17.73
N VAL A 294 -4.01 -13.89 -18.72
CA VAL A 294 -4.32 -14.21 -20.12
C VAL A 294 -4.69 -15.69 -20.27
N GLU A 295 -3.93 -16.58 -19.65
CA GLU A 295 -4.22 -18.03 -19.65
C GLU A 295 -5.49 -18.39 -18.88
N LEU A 296 -5.75 -17.74 -17.73
CA LEU A 296 -6.97 -17.95 -16.95
C LEU A 296 -8.21 -17.57 -17.76
N ARG A 297 -8.17 -16.48 -18.54
CA ARG A 297 -9.26 -16.11 -19.45
C ARG A 297 -9.49 -17.17 -20.52
N ARG A 298 -8.42 -17.71 -21.10
CA ARG A 298 -8.49 -18.78 -22.08
C ARG A 298 -9.13 -20.04 -21.49
N ILE A 299 -8.75 -20.41 -20.26
CA ILE A 299 -9.34 -21.55 -19.54
C ILE A 299 -10.81 -21.30 -19.20
N ALA A 300 -11.15 -20.11 -18.69
CA ALA A 300 -12.52 -19.75 -18.37
C ALA A 300 -13.43 -19.83 -19.60
N HIS A 301 -12.97 -19.31 -20.75
CA HIS A 301 -13.71 -19.44 -22.00
C HIS A 301 -13.84 -20.91 -22.46
N LYS A 302 -12.75 -21.69 -22.38
CA LYS A 302 -12.72 -23.10 -22.79
C LYS A 302 -13.73 -23.98 -22.03
N TYR A 303 -13.93 -23.73 -20.74
CA TYR A 303 -14.83 -24.52 -19.89
C TYR A 303 -16.13 -23.78 -19.54
N ASN A 304 -16.44 -22.67 -20.22
CA ASN A 304 -17.61 -21.82 -19.96
C ASN A 304 -17.76 -21.42 -18.47
N LEU A 305 -16.65 -21.09 -17.82
CA LEU A 305 -16.62 -20.59 -16.45
C LEU A 305 -16.84 -19.08 -16.45
N ASP A 306 -17.63 -18.59 -15.49
CA ASP A 306 -17.76 -17.16 -15.28
C ASP A 306 -16.51 -16.64 -14.56
N ILE A 307 -15.70 -15.85 -15.27
CA ILE A 307 -14.51 -15.20 -14.70
C ILE A 307 -14.87 -14.17 -13.62
N ARG A 308 -16.13 -13.74 -13.55
CA ARG A 308 -16.68 -12.83 -12.54
C ARG A 308 -17.11 -13.57 -11.27
N ALA A 309 -17.13 -14.90 -11.29
CA ALA A 309 -17.39 -15.70 -10.10
C ALA A 309 -16.10 -16.09 -9.38
N ALA A 310 -16.24 -16.46 -8.11
CA ALA A 310 -15.15 -17.08 -7.37
C ALA A 310 -14.74 -18.42 -8.03
N PRO A 311 -13.44 -18.77 -8.01
CA PRO A 311 -12.34 -18.06 -7.35
C PRO A 311 -11.60 -17.04 -8.23
N PHE A 312 -11.94 -16.94 -9.51
CA PHE A 312 -11.25 -16.06 -10.46
C PHE A 312 -11.43 -14.58 -10.09
N ALA A 313 -12.64 -14.18 -9.68
CA ALA A 313 -12.92 -12.81 -9.29
C ALA A 313 -12.06 -12.33 -8.11
N ASN A 314 -11.94 -13.16 -7.06
CA ASN A 314 -11.13 -12.85 -5.88
C ASN A 314 -9.66 -12.67 -6.25
N PHE A 315 -9.14 -13.55 -7.12
CA PHE A 315 -7.76 -13.47 -7.62
C PHE A 315 -7.51 -12.21 -8.45
N LEU A 316 -8.43 -11.88 -9.35
CA LEU A 316 -8.31 -10.70 -10.22
C LEU A 316 -8.42 -9.41 -9.41
N ALA A 317 -9.38 -9.31 -8.49
CA ALA A 317 -9.52 -8.18 -7.58
C ALA A 317 -8.26 -7.97 -6.72
N SER A 318 -7.69 -9.06 -6.18
CA SER A 318 -6.44 -9.02 -5.41
C SER A 318 -5.26 -8.60 -6.28
N SER A 319 -5.17 -9.11 -7.51
CA SER A 319 -4.12 -8.75 -8.48
C SER A 319 -4.20 -7.28 -8.88
N ILE A 320 -5.40 -6.75 -9.13
CA ILE A 320 -5.64 -5.33 -9.40
C ILE A 320 -5.23 -4.50 -8.20
N SER A 321 -5.69 -4.84 -7.00
CA SER A 321 -5.37 -4.10 -5.77
C SER A 321 -3.87 -4.04 -5.52
N LEU A 322 -3.18 -5.18 -5.68
CA LEU A 322 -1.73 -5.26 -5.56
C LEU A 322 -1.04 -4.39 -6.62
N TYR A 323 -1.51 -4.44 -7.87
CA TYR A 323 -0.97 -3.62 -8.95
C TYR A 323 -1.14 -2.12 -8.68
N LEU A 324 -2.37 -1.68 -8.36
CA LEU A 324 -2.65 -0.27 -8.09
C LEU A 324 -1.83 0.25 -6.90
N ARG A 325 -1.70 -0.56 -5.85
CA ARG A 325 -0.87 -0.22 -4.68
C ARG A 325 0.60 0.02 -5.06
N HIS A 326 1.19 -0.86 -5.87
CA HIS A 326 2.61 -0.77 -6.21
C HIS A 326 2.91 0.18 -7.37
N VAL A 327 1.97 0.38 -8.29
CA VAL A 327 2.20 1.22 -9.47
C VAL A 327 1.68 2.63 -9.25
N LEU A 328 0.44 2.80 -8.78
CA LEU A 328 -0.15 4.13 -8.64
C LEU A 328 0.14 4.76 -7.27
N CYS A 329 0.02 3.99 -6.20
CA CYS A 329 0.17 4.49 -4.83
C CYS A 329 1.61 4.41 -4.29
N ALA A 330 2.56 3.86 -5.05
CA ALA A 330 3.96 3.97 -4.67
C ALA A 330 4.36 5.44 -4.70
N GLU A 331 4.81 5.96 -3.55
CA GLU A 331 5.56 7.20 -3.54
C GLU A 331 6.66 7.10 -4.60
N PRO A 332 6.83 8.13 -5.44
CA PRO A 332 7.93 8.13 -6.38
C PRO A 332 9.20 7.89 -5.57
N PRO A 333 10.01 6.87 -5.92
CA PRO A 333 11.19 6.53 -5.16
C PRO A 333 12.02 7.80 -5.05
N GLN A 334 12.32 8.22 -3.82
CA GLN A 334 13.17 9.37 -3.60
C GLN A 334 14.52 9.06 -4.24
N VAL A 335 14.75 9.61 -5.42
CA VAL A 335 15.98 9.37 -6.14
C VAL A 335 17.08 10.02 -5.32
N ARG A 336 17.97 9.18 -4.78
CA ARG A 336 19.13 9.68 -4.04
C ARG A 336 19.91 10.64 -4.95
N LYS A 337 20.35 11.77 -4.39
CA LYS A 337 21.29 12.65 -5.11
C LYS A 337 22.55 11.86 -5.39
N ILE A 338 22.94 11.79 -6.65
CA ILE A 338 24.21 11.17 -7.06
C ILE A 338 25.29 12.25 -7.12
N GLY A 339 24.86 13.47 -7.40
CA GLY A 339 25.72 14.62 -7.58
C GLY A 339 26.50 15.04 -6.33
N CYS A 340 27.68 15.62 -6.54
CA CYS A 340 28.44 16.31 -5.48
C CYS A 340 28.06 17.79 -5.33
N GLY A 341 26.97 18.24 -5.96
CA GLY A 341 26.52 19.63 -5.96
C GLY A 341 27.21 20.56 -6.98
N CYS A 342 28.16 20.08 -7.79
CA CYS A 342 28.70 20.90 -8.89
C CYS A 342 27.65 21.08 -10.00
N ALA A 343 27.86 22.04 -10.91
CA ALA A 343 26.88 22.36 -11.98
C ALA A 343 26.50 21.14 -12.83
N ASP A 344 27.48 20.30 -13.21
CA ASP A 344 27.25 19.07 -13.99
C ASP A 344 26.42 18.04 -13.21
N CYS A 345 26.79 17.83 -11.94
CA CYS A 345 26.08 16.95 -11.03
C CYS A 345 24.65 17.44 -10.75
N GLY A 346 24.44 18.75 -10.62
CA GLY A 346 23.12 19.34 -10.47
C GLY A 346 22.24 19.12 -11.70
N ALA A 347 22.82 19.26 -12.91
CA ALA A 347 22.11 18.94 -14.15
C ALA A 347 21.75 17.45 -14.25
N LEU A 348 22.63 16.56 -13.77
CA LEU A 348 22.34 15.13 -13.65
C LEU A 348 21.22 14.85 -12.65
N ASP A 349 21.26 15.44 -11.46
CA ASP A 349 20.23 15.26 -10.43
C ASP A 349 18.86 15.78 -10.92
N VAL A 350 18.83 16.93 -11.63
CA VAL A 350 17.61 17.47 -12.27
C VAL A 350 17.10 16.51 -13.35
N PHE A 351 17.98 15.97 -14.20
CA PHE A 351 17.60 14.96 -15.17
C PHE A 351 16.99 13.73 -14.50
N LEU A 352 17.62 13.25 -13.42
CA LEU A 352 17.15 12.11 -12.66
C LEU A 352 15.80 12.34 -12.01
N ALA A 353 15.45 13.58 -11.67
CA ALA A 353 14.13 13.94 -11.16
C ALA A 353 13.10 14.22 -12.27
N SER A 354 13.54 14.44 -13.52
CA SER A 354 12.65 14.75 -14.65
C SER A 354 11.91 13.54 -15.21
N THR A 355 11.00 13.73 -16.16
CA THR A 355 10.35 12.63 -16.91
C THR A 355 11.16 12.17 -18.13
N GLU A 356 12.28 12.83 -18.45
CA GLU A 356 13.16 12.44 -19.55
C GLU A 356 13.77 11.07 -19.28
N ILE A 357 13.66 10.13 -20.24
CA ILE A 357 14.22 8.78 -20.13
C ILE A 357 15.72 8.80 -20.43
N GLU A 358 16.14 9.66 -21.35
CA GLU A 358 17.51 9.77 -21.83
C GLU A 358 17.93 11.23 -21.92
N LYS A 359 19.19 11.50 -21.58
CA LYS A 359 19.79 12.83 -21.73
C LYS A 359 21.22 12.75 -22.19
N VAL A 360 21.56 13.61 -23.14
CA VAL A 360 22.91 13.77 -23.66
C VAL A 360 23.59 14.92 -22.96
N PHE A 361 24.71 14.63 -22.31
CA PHE A 361 25.56 15.65 -21.72
C PHE A 361 26.80 15.87 -22.58
N ALA A 362 26.89 17.04 -23.21
CA ALA A 362 28.06 17.47 -23.97
C ALA A 362 29.05 18.19 -23.06
N MET A 363 30.26 17.64 -22.91
CA MET A 363 31.29 18.25 -22.05
C MET A 363 32.70 17.84 -22.44
N ASN A 364 33.68 18.60 -21.94
CA ASN A 364 35.09 18.27 -22.09
C ASN A 364 35.47 17.02 -21.27
N GLN A 365 36.66 16.47 -21.53
CA GLN A 365 37.10 15.21 -20.94
C GLN A 365 37.13 15.24 -19.41
N HIS A 366 37.59 16.34 -18.79
CA HIS A 366 37.67 16.43 -17.33
C HIS A 366 36.30 16.33 -16.66
N ARG A 367 35.33 17.14 -17.14
CA ARG A 367 33.95 17.11 -16.65
C ARG A 367 33.28 15.77 -16.93
N ARG A 368 33.56 15.16 -18.09
CA ARG A 368 33.02 13.83 -18.45
C ARG A 368 33.49 12.76 -17.47
N THR A 369 34.80 12.66 -17.25
CA THR A 369 35.38 11.69 -16.31
C THR A 369 34.81 11.85 -14.90
N HIS A 370 34.52 13.09 -14.48
CA HIS A 370 33.84 13.35 -13.22
C HIS A 370 32.43 12.75 -13.17
N LEU A 371 31.57 13.02 -14.17
CA LEU A 371 30.23 12.43 -14.21
C LEU A 371 30.25 10.91 -14.38
N GLU A 372 31.14 10.36 -15.21
CA GLU A 372 31.30 8.90 -15.33
C GLU A 372 31.59 8.24 -13.98
N THR A 373 32.46 8.84 -13.17
CA THR A 373 32.78 8.32 -11.83
C THR A 373 31.54 8.29 -10.92
N ARG A 374 30.68 9.31 -11.03
CA ARG A 374 29.41 9.36 -10.31
C ARG A 374 28.41 8.33 -10.83
N LEU A 375 28.26 8.21 -12.14
CA LEU A 375 27.34 7.26 -12.76
C LEU A 375 27.73 5.80 -12.51
N ARG A 376 29.03 5.46 -12.41
CA ARG A 376 29.48 4.12 -11.99
C ARG A 376 28.96 3.73 -10.61
N SER A 377 28.84 4.69 -9.69
CA SER A 377 28.26 4.46 -8.36
C SER A 377 26.74 4.36 -8.35
N ALA A 378 26.10 4.56 -9.51
CA ALA A 378 24.65 4.61 -9.66
C ALA A 378 24.13 3.72 -10.80
N GLY A 379 24.82 2.60 -11.04
CA GLY A 379 24.39 1.60 -12.02
C GLY A 379 23.04 0.95 -11.69
N ASP A 380 22.53 1.14 -10.46
CA ASP A 380 21.18 0.77 -10.02
C ASP A 380 20.09 1.72 -10.55
N LEU A 381 20.46 2.91 -11.02
CA LEU A 381 19.53 3.96 -11.44
C LEU A 381 19.60 4.20 -12.96
N VAL A 382 20.79 4.16 -13.52
CA VAL A 382 21.04 4.57 -14.91
C VAL A 382 22.05 3.67 -15.60
N HIS A 383 21.89 3.56 -16.92
CA HIS A 383 22.93 3.13 -17.83
C HIS A 383 23.56 4.37 -18.50
N TYR A 384 24.81 4.28 -18.92
CA TYR A 384 25.42 5.35 -19.71
C TYR A 384 26.33 4.83 -20.81
N ALA A 385 26.37 5.55 -21.92
CA ALA A 385 27.23 5.29 -23.06
C ALA A 385 28.02 6.56 -23.43
N ILE A 386 29.24 6.38 -23.93
CA ILE A 386 30.08 7.47 -24.41
C ILE A 386 30.03 7.49 -25.94
N CYS A 387 29.43 8.53 -26.50
CA CYS A 387 29.39 8.76 -27.94
C CYS A 387 30.56 9.65 -28.36
N ARG A 388 31.51 9.07 -29.11
CA ARG A 388 32.63 9.81 -29.72
C ARG A 388 32.24 10.26 -31.12
N ILE A 389 31.63 11.43 -31.20
CA ILE A 389 31.47 12.13 -32.48
C ILE A 389 32.84 12.73 -32.83
N ARG A 390 33.15 12.95 -34.11
CA ARG A 390 34.42 13.56 -34.60
C ARG A 390 34.71 14.99 -34.08
N SER A 391 33.98 15.45 -33.07
CA SER A 391 34.18 16.69 -32.34
C SER A 391 35.13 16.47 -31.14
N PRO A 392 35.93 17.47 -30.75
CA PRO A 392 36.73 17.42 -29.51
C PRO A 392 35.87 17.27 -28.25
N GLN A 393 34.55 17.47 -28.34
CA GLN A 393 33.61 17.24 -27.24
C GLN A 393 32.95 15.86 -27.41
N SER A 394 33.32 14.94 -26.53
CA SER A 394 32.61 13.67 -26.36
C SER A 394 31.27 13.89 -25.67
N GLN A 395 30.26 13.13 -26.09
CA GLN A 395 28.94 13.14 -25.49
C GLN A 395 28.77 11.96 -24.54
N LEU A 396 28.18 12.21 -23.37
CA LEU A 396 27.80 11.20 -22.40
C LEU A 396 26.28 11.05 -22.47
N VAL A 397 25.81 9.93 -23.02
CA VAL A 397 24.39 9.60 -23.08
C VAL A 397 24.04 8.83 -21.82
N VAL A 398 23.14 9.38 -21.01
CA VAL A 398 22.68 8.75 -19.77
C VAL A 398 21.23 8.34 -19.96
N THR A 399 20.93 7.06 -19.78
CA THR A 399 19.60 6.48 -19.96
C THR A 399 19.13 5.93 -18.61
N LYS A 400 17.96 6.34 -18.14
CA LYS A 400 17.35 5.80 -16.91
C LYS A 400 16.99 4.35 -17.10
N LEU A 401 17.21 3.54 -16.06
CA LEU A 401 16.63 2.21 -16.03
C LEU A 401 15.11 2.31 -15.90
N ASP A 402 14.39 1.34 -16.49
CA ASP A 402 12.93 1.30 -16.51
C ASP A 402 12.29 1.47 -15.13
N VAL A 403 12.97 1.02 -14.06
CA VAL A 403 12.50 1.15 -12.68
C VAL A 403 12.28 2.63 -12.32
N LEU A 404 13.19 3.51 -12.72
CA LEU A 404 13.06 4.96 -12.51
C LEU A 404 12.13 5.61 -13.54
N ALA A 405 12.24 5.22 -14.82
CA ALA A 405 11.42 5.81 -15.88
C ALA A 405 9.91 5.60 -15.64
N THR A 406 9.54 4.40 -15.20
CA THR A 406 8.13 4.04 -14.93
C THR A 406 7.61 4.74 -13.68
N THR A 407 8.44 4.93 -12.65
CA THR A 407 7.98 5.53 -11.38
C THR A 407 7.86 7.05 -11.43
N GLN A 408 8.61 7.74 -12.29
CA GLN A 408 8.66 9.21 -12.31
C GLN A 408 7.56 9.88 -13.14
N SER A 409 7.01 9.20 -14.15
CA SER A 409 5.95 9.76 -14.98
C SER A 409 4.59 9.18 -14.59
N SER A 410 3.72 10.00 -13.99
CA SER A 410 2.33 9.63 -13.73
C SER A 410 1.61 9.15 -14.99
N ALA A 411 1.94 9.74 -16.15
CA ALA A 411 1.43 9.31 -17.45
C ALA A 411 1.92 7.91 -17.85
N ALA A 412 3.20 7.60 -17.63
CA ALA A 412 3.74 6.26 -17.88
C ALA A 412 3.11 5.22 -16.94
N ARG A 413 2.93 5.56 -15.66
CA ARG A 413 2.22 4.71 -14.68
C ARG A 413 0.77 4.46 -15.09
N ALA A 414 0.07 5.51 -15.52
CA ALA A 414 -1.30 5.39 -16.01
C ALA A 414 -1.38 4.51 -17.26
N SER A 415 -0.46 4.68 -18.22
CA SER A 415 -0.38 3.83 -19.42
C SER A 415 -0.07 2.37 -19.08
N ALA A 416 0.84 2.12 -18.14
CA ALA A 416 1.16 0.77 -17.67
C ALA A 416 -0.04 0.12 -16.98
N ALA A 417 -0.74 0.88 -16.12
CA ALA A 417 -1.96 0.44 -15.46
C ALA A 417 -3.07 0.13 -16.47
N GLN A 418 -3.27 0.97 -17.49
CA GLN A 418 -4.21 0.68 -18.57
C GLN A 418 -3.85 -0.60 -19.31
N SER A 419 -2.57 -0.84 -19.63
CA SER A 419 -2.12 -2.09 -20.26
C SER A 419 -2.36 -3.32 -19.38
N PHE A 420 -2.17 -3.20 -18.07
CA PHE A 420 -2.43 -4.29 -17.12
C PHE A 420 -3.93 -4.58 -17.00
N LEU A 421 -4.76 -3.55 -16.84
CA LEU A 421 -6.22 -3.67 -16.76
C LEU A 421 -6.81 -4.24 -18.05
N ALA A 422 -6.30 -3.85 -19.22
CA ALA A 422 -6.72 -4.40 -20.50
C ALA A 422 -6.43 -5.92 -20.65
N ALA A 423 -5.38 -6.43 -19.98
CA ALA A 423 -5.09 -7.86 -19.97
C ALA A 423 -6.18 -8.65 -19.21
N ILE A 424 -6.77 -8.06 -18.17
CA ILE A 424 -7.83 -8.66 -17.36
C ILE A 424 -9.15 -8.73 -18.13
N GLY A 425 -9.52 -7.66 -18.83
CA GLY A 425 -10.77 -7.65 -19.57
C GLY A 425 -11.15 -6.27 -20.06
N ASP A 426 -12.33 -6.21 -20.66
CA ASP A 426 -12.98 -4.94 -20.97
C ASP A 426 -13.51 -4.28 -19.68
N VAL A 427 -14.05 -3.07 -19.84
CA VAL A 427 -14.60 -2.29 -18.72
C VAL A 427 -15.76 -3.03 -18.03
N ALA A 428 -16.51 -3.85 -18.77
CA ALA A 428 -17.62 -4.62 -18.19
C ALA A 428 -17.11 -5.73 -17.25
N VAL A 429 -16.05 -6.44 -17.63
CA VAL A 429 -15.41 -7.44 -16.75
C VAL A 429 -14.76 -6.76 -15.54
N LEU A 430 -14.01 -5.67 -15.75
CA LEU A 430 -13.36 -4.95 -14.66
C LEU A 430 -14.34 -4.40 -13.63
N SER A 431 -15.52 -3.94 -14.06
CA SER A 431 -16.55 -3.41 -13.16
C SER A 431 -17.11 -4.43 -12.17
N ALA A 432 -17.03 -5.72 -12.50
CA ALA A 432 -17.53 -6.79 -11.63
C ALA A 432 -16.61 -7.06 -10.42
N PHE A 433 -15.35 -6.59 -10.46
CA PHE A 433 -14.35 -6.85 -9.40
C PHE A 433 -14.22 -5.72 -8.38
N VAL A 434 -14.97 -4.63 -8.54
CA VAL A 434 -14.89 -3.45 -7.65
C VAL A 434 -16.21 -3.23 -6.87
N GLN A 435 -17.09 -4.23 -6.87
CA GLN A 435 -18.28 -4.28 -6.02
C GLN A 435 -17.89 -4.80 -4.64
#